data_AF-A0A2S7ENL0-F1
#
_entry.id   AF-A0A2S7ENL0-F1
#
_cell.length_a   1.000
_cell.length_b   1.000
_cell.length_c   1.000
_cell.angle_alpha   90.00
_cell.angle_beta   90.00
_cell.angle_gamma   90.00
#
_symmetry.space_group_name_H-M   'P 1'
#
loop_
_entity.id
_entity.type
_entity.pdbx_description
1 polymer ?
#
loop_
_entity_poly.entity_id
_entity_poly.type
_entity_poly.pdbx_seq_one_letter_code
_entity_poly.pdbx_strand_id
1 'polypeptide(L)'
;MSSGENRGSIESMRWDLDALRKHVEQMFGQGQRRIAANCIRSVIDRRSFSRLHYHEAMRTIASKIDGRPDYEVMAAMLGAYDKDTGSFEDARFTAYANIMACVHNMRAVSDNLVHLVYFATGMNLDKATRVEERRISWNKIKDKLGAQEVRNDLDALHSHADFKYLVALDNHCKHRGIVDIGFSVSAVEDTYGMRINAFSYEGAEYPQRWVRPLLALEYHRQETQIMLTGNHLNDYVAGLCHPNMS
;
A
#
# COMPACT_ATOMS: atom_id res chain seq x y z
N MET A 1 -10.14 29.57 7.20
CA MET A 1 -9.54 29.68 5.85
C MET A 1 -9.55 28.30 5.22
N SER A 2 -9.83 28.27 3.91
CA SER A 2 -10.40 27.17 3.12
C SER A 2 -9.78 25.78 3.28
N SER A 3 -10.61 24.78 3.55
CA SER A 3 -10.30 23.34 3.47
C SER A 3 -11.40 22.62 2.68
N GLY A 4 -11.71 23.14 1.49
CA GLY A 4 -12.91 22.76 0.72
C GLY A 4 -12.68 22.26 -0.71
N GLU A 5 -11.46 22.13 -1.22
CA GLU A 5 -11.24 22.03 -2.67
C GLU A 5 -10.57 20.75 -3.21
N ASN A 6 -10.41 19.69 -2.42
CA ASN A 6 -9.77 18.46 -2.93
C ASN A 6 -10.52 17.15 -2.71
N ARG A 7 -11.84 17.20 -2.47
CA ARG A 7 -12.70 16.00 -2.46
C ARG A 7 -13.32 15.67 -3.82
N GLY A 8 -13.37 16.62 -4.76
CA GLY A 8 -14.04 16.44 -6.05
C GLY A 8 -13.27 15.67 -7.12
N SER A 9 -11.95 15.46 -6.98
CA SER A 9 -11.11 14.84 -8.02
C SER A 9 -10.92 13.32 -7.89
N ILE A 10 -11.18 12.74 -6.70
CA ILE A 10 -10.96 11.32 -6.43
C ILE A 10 -12.25 10.50 -6.67
N GLU A 11 -13.43 11.11 -6.52
CA GLU A 11 -14.72 10.44 -6.74
C GLU A 11 -15.01 10.07 -8.22
N SER A 12 -14.27 10.62 -9.19
CA SER A 12 -14.49 10.36 -10.63
C SER A 12 -13.57 9.30 -11.25
N MET A 13 -12.57 8.80 -10.53
CA MET A 13 -11.58 7.87 -11.08
C MET A 13 -12.01 6.41 -10.83
N ARG A 14 -12.94 5.90 -11.63
CA ARG A 14 -13.39 4.51 -11.53
C ARG A 14 -12.57 3.61 -12.47
N TRP A 15 -11.85 2.66 -11.91
CA TRP A 15 -11.17 1.62 -12.66
C TRP A 15 -12.18 0.59 -13.20
N ASP A 16 -12.34 0.54 -14.52
CA ASP A 16 -13.23 -0.42 -15.19
C ASP A 16 -12.56 -1.79 -15.36
N LEU A 17 -12.81 -2.66 -14.38
CA LEU A 17 -12.25 -4.01 -14.35
C LEU A 17 -12.88 -4.96 -15.38
N ASP A 18 -14.11 -4.69 -15.81
CA ASP A 18 -14.80 -5.52 -16.79
C ASP A 18 -14.29 -5.23 -18.19
N ALA A 19 -14.05 -3.94 -18.51
CA ALA A 19 -13.33 -3.54 -19.70
C ALA A 19 -11.94 -4.18 -19.77
N LEU A 20 -11.16 -4.13 -18.68
CA LEU A 20 -9.84 -4.77 -18.64
C LEU A 20 -9.90 -6.24 -19.00
N ARG A 21 -10.79 -7.00 -18.34
CA ARG A 21 -10.96 -8.44 -18.57
C ARG A 21 -11.35 -8.71 -20.02
N LYS A 22 -12.27 -7.92 -20.58
CA LYS A 22 -12.74 -8.05 -21.95
C LYS A 22 -11.62 -7.81 -22.96
N HIS A 23 -10.85 -6.73 -22.80
CA HIS A 23 -9.75 -6.42 -23.73
C HIS A 23 -8.61 -7.45 -23.63
N VAL A 24 -8.28 -7.94 -22.42
CA VAL A 24 -7.32 -9.04 -22.24
C VAL A 24 -7.81 -10.32 -22.94
N GLU A 25 -9.09 -10.65 -22.82
CA GLU A 25 -9.68 -11.82 -23.52
C GLU A 25 -9.60 -11.67 -25.04
N GLN A 26 -9.91 -10.48 -25.56
CA GLN A 26 -9.86 -10.20 -26.99
C GLN A 26 -8.44 -10.30 -27.55
N MET A 27 -7.44 -9.79 -26.84
CA MET A 27 -6.05 -9.78 -27.31
C MET A 27 -5.31 -11.10 -27.12
N PHE A 28 -5.54 -11.77 -25.99
CA PHE A 28 -4.69 -12.87 -25.54
C PHE A 28 -5.46 -14.15 -25.22
N GLY A 29 -6.78 -14.14 -25.40
CA GLY A 29 -7.65 -15.29 -25.22
C GLY A 29 -8.09 -15.56 -23.78
N GLN A 30 -8.99 -16.53 -23.65
CA GLN A 30 -9.70 -16.82 -22.40
C GLN A 30 -8.78 -17.31 -21.27
N GLY A 31 -7.68 -17.99 -21.59
CA GLY A 31 -6.68 -18.42 -20.60
C GLY A 31 -6.01 -17.23 -19.92
N GLN A 32 -5.60 -16.23 -20.70
CA GLN A 32 -4.95 -15.04 -20.18
C GLN A 32 -5.91 -14.17 -19.36
N ARG A 33 -7.17 -14.05 -19.81
CA ARG A 33 -8.24 -13.38 -19.04
C ARG A 33 -8.37 -13.97 -17.64
N ARG A 34 -8.35 -15.30 -17.49
CA ARG A 34 -8.48 -15.96 -16.18
C ARG A 34 -7.31 -15.62 -15.26
N ILE A 35 -6.09 -15.59 -15.79
CA ILE A 35 -4.89 -15.18 -15.03
C ILE A 35 -5.03 -13.73 -14.58
N ALA A 36 -5.34 -12.82 -15.50
CA ALA A 36 -5.55 -11.41 -15.19
C ALA A 36 -6.68 -11.21 -14.16
N ALA A 37 -7.78 -11.96 -14.25
CA ALA A 37 -8.88 -11.91 -13.29
C ALA A 37 -8.45 -12.31 -11.87
N ASN A 38 -7.58 -13.31 -11.74
CA ASN A 38 -7.00 -13.69 -10.44
C ASN A 38 -6.10 -12.57 -9.89
N CYS A 39 -5.26 -11.97 -10.73
CA CYS A 39 -4.42 -10.83 -10.31
C CYS A 39 -5.27 -9.61 -9.89
N ILE A 40 -6.32 -9.29 -10.64
CA ILE A 40 -7.30 -8.24 -10.29
C ILE A 40 -7.89 -8.52 -8.91
N ARG A 41 -8.35 -9.75 -8.67
CA ARG A 41 -8.91 -10.13 -7.36
C ARG A 41 -7.89 -9.93 -6.25
N SER A 42 -6.65 -10.38 -6.44
CA SER A 42 -5.57 -10.18 -5.46
C SER A 42 -5.29 -8.70 -5.16
N VAL A 43 -5.34 -7.83 -6.18
CA VAL A 43 -5.21 -6.37 -5.98
C VAL A 43 -6.37 -5.82 -5.16
N ILE A 44 -7.62 -6.16 -5.49
CA ILE A 44 -8.82 -5.66 -4.81
C ILE A 44 -8.90 -6.14 -3.36
N ASP A 45 -8.66 -7.43 -3.13
CA ASP A 45 -8.73 -8.04 -1.81
C ASP A 45 -7.65 -7.41 -0.90
N ARG A 46 -6.42 -7.28 -1.40
CA ARG A 46 -5.32 -6.67 -0.62
C ARG A 46 -5.54 -5.18 -0.36
N ARG A 47 -6.14 -4.42 -1.29
CA ARG A 47 -6.59 -3.04 -1.03
C ARG A 47 -7.61 -3.01 0.09
N SER A 48 -8.61 -3.89 0.04
CA SER A 48 -9.64 -3.99 1.07
C SER A 48 -9.08 -4.36 2.44
N PHE A 49 -8.11 -5.28 2.49
CA PHE A 49 -7.41 -5.64 3.73
C PHE A 49 -6.56 -4.49 4.26
N SER A 50 -5.83 -3.78 3.39
CA SER A 50 -5.06 -2.60 3.80
C SER A 50 -5.94 -1.52 4.42
N ARG A 51 -7.11 -1.27 3.83
CA ARG A 51 -8.12 -0.33 4.31
C ARG A 51 -8.69 -0.75 5.68
N LEU A 52 -9.09 -2.01 5.81
CA LEU A 52 -9.61 -2.56 7.06
C LEU A 52 -8.61 -2.34 8.20
N HIS A 53 -7.38 -2.79 8.00
CA HIS A 53 -6.34 -2.71 9.03
C HIS A 53 -5.87 -1.28 9.30
N TYR A 54 -5.86 -0.41 8.30
CA TYR A 54 -5.63 1.03 8.50
C TYR A 54 -6.67 1.61 9.47
N HIS A 55 -7.96 1.41 9.18
CA HIS A 55 -9.02 1.96 10.02
C HIS A 55 -9.03 1.36 11.42
N GLU A 56 -8.80 0.05 11.56
CA GLU A 56 -8.72 -0.60 12.87
C GLU A 56 -7.54 -0.10 13.70
N ALA A 57 -6.37 0.11 13.07
CA ALA A 57 -5.23 0.74 13.74
C ALA A 57 -5.56 2.16 14.20
N MET A 58 -6.09 3.01 13.31
CA MET A 58 -6.43 4.39 13.64
C MET A 58 -7.48 4.48 14.75
N ARG A 59 -8.52 3.63 14.68
CA ARG A 59 -9.58 3.54 15.69
C ARG A 59 -9.04 3.11 17.05
N THR A 60 -8.17 2.11 17.07
CA THR A 60 -7.55 1.60 18.31
C THR A 60 -6.68 2.68 18.96
N ILE A 61 -5.83 3.34 18.17
CA ILE A 61 -4.99 4.45 18.66
C ILE A 61 -5.87 5.58 19.20
N ALA A 62 -6.89 5.99 18.45
CA ALA A 62 -7.81 7.06 18.82
C ALA A 62 -8.52 6.81 20.15
N SER A 63 -8.99 5.57 20.37
CA SER A 63 -9.68 5.19 21.62
C SER A 63 -8.85 5.40 22.89
N LYS A 64 -7.52 5.47 22.76
CA LYS A 64 -6.58 5.65 23.88
C LYS A 64 -6.10 7.06 24.07
N ILE A 65 -6.03 7.87 23.01
CA ILE A 65 -5.30 9.15 23.09
C ILE A 65 -6.16 10.35 22.67
N ASP A 66 -7.16 10.17 21.81
CA ASP A 66 -7.91 11.30 21.27
C ASP A 66 -8.89 11.84 22.32
N GLY A 67 -8.87 13.15 22.55
CA GLY A 67 -9.74 13.83 23.52
C GLY A 67 -9.36 13.65 24.99
N ARG A 68 -8.21 13.04 25.29
CA ARG A 68 -7.68 12.90 26.65
C ARG A 68 -6.63 13.96 26.96
N PRO A 69 -6.54 14.45 28.21
CA PRO A 69 -5.44 15.31 28.63
C PRO A 69 -4.09 14.60 28.56
N ASP A 70 -3.03 15.32 28.20
CA ASP A 70 -1.67 14.77 28.03
C ASP A 70 -1.16 14.05 29.27
N TYR A 71 -1.45 14.57 30.47
CA TYR A 71 -1.01 13.97 31.73
C TYR A 71 -1.66 12.58 31.97
N GLU A 72 -2.89 12.37 31.50
CA GLU A 72 -3.58 11.07 31.64
C GLU A 72 -3.00 10.05 30.68
N VAL A 73 -2.73 10.46 29.44
CA VAL A 73 -2.07 9.62 28.43
C VAL A 73 -0.68 9.23 28.92
N MET A 74 0.10 10.18 29.44
CA MET A 74 1.43 9.94 30.00
C MET A 74 1.39 9.00 31.20
N ALA A 75 0.47 9.21 32.14
CA ALA A 75 0.31 8.34 33.31
C ALA A 75 -0.02 6.90 32.88
N ALA A 76 -0.93 6.74 31.93
CA ALA A 76 -1.32 5.42 31.41
C ALA A 76 -0.18 4.72 30.66
N MET A 77 0.63 5.44 29.88
CA MET A 77 1.84 4.89 29.25
C MET A 77 2.88 4.40 30.27
N LEU A 78 2.91 4.99 31.48
CA LEU A 78 3.79 4.56 32.57
C LEU A 78 3.18 3.42 33.41
N GLY A 79 2.06 2.83 32.96
CA GLY A 79 1.38 1.73 33.65
C GLY A 79 0.51 2.16 34.83
N ALA A 80 0.31 3.47 35.03
CA ALA A 80 -0.69 3.93 36.00
C ALA A 80 -2.09 3.59 35.47
N TYR A 81 -2.94 3.02 36.33
CA TYR A 81 -4.34 2.68 36.02
C TYR A 81 -4.55 1.56 34.98
N ASP A 82 -3.50 0.81 34.62
CA ASP A 82 -3.56 -0.22 33.57
C ASP A 82 -3.97 -1.61 34.13
N LYS A 83 -5.19 -1.73 34.66
CA LYS A 83 -5.62 -2.95 35.40
C LYS A 83 -6.81 -3.71 34.80
N ASP A 84 -7.41 -3.24 33.70
CA ASP A 84 -8.61 -3.84 33.10
C ASP A 84 -8.38 -4.33 31.65
N THR A 85 -9.31 -5.16 31.16
CA THR A 85 -9.39 -5.56 29.75
C THR A 85 -9.58 -4.32 28.87
N GLY A 86 -8.71 -4.15 27.87
CA GLY A 86 -8.58 -2.87 27.17
C GLY A 86 -7.57 -1.96 27.86
N SER A 87 -6.48 -2.54 28.35
CA SER A 87 -5.28 -1.83 28.81
C SER A 87 -4.64 -0.99 27.69
N PHE A 88 -3.72 -0.10 28.04
CA PHE A 88 -2.86 0.58 27.06
C PHE A 88 -1.97 -0.43 26.33
N GLU A 89 -1.51 -1.48 27.02
CA GLU A 89 -0.75 -2.57 26.41
C GLU A 89 -1.58 -3.40 25.40
N ASP A 90 -2.82 -3.76 25.73
CA ASP A 90 -3.71 -4.48 24.80
C ASP A 90 -3.98 -3.64 23.55
N ALA A 91 -4.21 -2.34 23.73
CA ALA A 91 -4.42 -1.41 22.63
C ALA A 91 -3.15 -1.21 21.80
N ARG A 92 -1.97 -1.15 22.45
CA ARG A 92 -0.68 -1.09 21.76
C ARG A 92 -0.49 -2.33 20.90
N PHE A 93 -0.70 -3.52 21.46
CA PHE A 93 -0.57 -4.78 20.73
C PHE A 93 -1.56 -4.89 19.57
N THR A 94 -2.83 -4.56 19.82
CA THR A 94 -3.90 -4.59 18.79
C THR A 94 -3.62 -3.60 17.66
N ALA A 95 -3.21 -2.38 18.00
CA ALA A 95 -2.86 -1.38 17.01
C ALA A 95 -1.59 -1.77 16.24
N TYR A 96 -0.55 -2.28 16.92
CA TYR A 96 0.65 -2.84 16.28
C TYR A 96 0.25 -3.87 15.22
N ALA A 97 -0.55 -4.87 15.61
CA ALA A 97 -0.92 -5.97 14.71
C ALA A 97 -1.62 -5.45 13.45
N ASN A 98 -2.54 -4.50 13.61
CA ASN A 98 -3.21 -3.85 12.51
C ASN A 98 -2.26 -2.96 11.67
N ILE A 99 -1.32 -2.25 12.29
CA ILE A 99 -0.31 -1.47 11.56
C ILE A 99 0.51 -2.38 10.65
N MET A 100 1.07 -3.47 11.17
CA MET A 100 1.88 -4.38 10.36
C MET A 100 1.06 -5.11 9.30
N ALA A 101 -0.19 -5.49 9.60
CA ALA A 101 -1.08 -6.05 8.59
C ALA A 101 -1.40 -5.04 7.49
N CYS A 102 -1.62 -3.75 7.83
CA CYS A 102 -1.81 -2.69 6.85
C CYS A 102 -0.58 -2.52 5.96
N VAL A 103 0.61 -2.37 6.56
CA VAL A 103 1.89 -2.24 5.85
C VAL A 103 2.14 -3.42 4.90
N HIS A 104 1.96 -4.63 5.41
CA HIS A 104 2.14 -5.84 4.62
C HIS A 104 1.20 -5.88 3.40
N ASN A 105 -0.07 -5.54 3.60
CA ASN A 105 -1.05 -5.52 2.52
C ASN A 105 -0.75 -4.41 1.51
N MET A 106 -0.37 -3.20 1.93
CA MET A 106 0.03 -2.11 1.03
C MET A 106 1.18 -2.52 0.11
N ARG A 107 2.24 -3.12 0.67
CA ARG A 107 3.32 -3.70 -0.15
C ARG A 107 2.81 -4.76 -1.12
N ALA A 108 2.02 -5.72 -0.61
CA ALA A 108 1.52 -6.82 -1.42
C ALA A 108 0.59 -6.35 -2.56
N VAL A 109 -0.17 -5.27 -2.36
CA VAL A 109 -0.96 -4.64 -3.45
C VAL A 109 -0.05 -4.18 -4.57
N SER A 110 1.05 -3.48 -4.24
CA SER A 110 2.02 -3.01 -5.22
C SER A 110 2.62 -4.16 -6.03
N ASP A 111 3.03 -5.24 -5.36
CA ASP A 111 3.56 -6.44 -6.03
C ASP A 111 2.49 -7.10 -6.91
N ASN A 112 1.26 -7.25 -6.41
CA ASN A 112 0.15 -7.81 -7.20
C ASN A 112 -0.22 -6.95 -8.42
N LEU A 113 -0.07 -5.63 -8.32
CA LEU A 113 -0.30 -4.71 -9.43
C LEU A 113 0.75 -4.92 -10.54
N VAL A 114 2.01 -5.14 -10.17
CA VAL A 114 3.08 -5.51 -11.12
C VAL A 114 2.75 -6.83 -11.83
N HIS A 115 2.28 -7.84 -11.09
CA HIS A 115 1.83 -9.11 -11.68
C HIS A 115 0.64 -8.90 -12.63
N LEU A 116 -0.34 -8.09 -12.22
CA LEU A 116 -1.47 -7.76 -13.06
C LEU A 116 -1.01 -7.11 -14.36
N VAL A 117 -0.13 -6.10 -14.31
CA VAL A 117 0.41 -5.44 -15.51
C VAL A 117 1.14 -6.44 -16.39
N TYR A 118 2.00 -7.29 -15.81
CA TYR A 118 2.75 -8.30 -16.55
C TYR A 118 1.84 -9.26 -17.33
N PHE A 119 0.76 -9.75 -16.71
CA PHE A 119 -0.16 -10.66 -17.37
C PHE A 119 -1.17 -9.94 -18.27
N ALA A 120 -1.69 -8.78 -17.88
CA ALA A 120 -2.68 -8.04 -18.66
C ALA A 120 -2.11 -7.50 -19.98
N THR A 121 -0.79 -7.23 -20.04
CA THR A 121 -0.11 -6.80 -21.27
C THR A 121 0.43 -7.96 -22.10
N GLY A 122 0.19 -9.21 -21.69
CA GLY A 122 0.63 -10.40 -22.43
C GLY A 122 2.15 -10.64 -22.40
N MET A 123 2.91 -9.98 -21.52
CA MET A 123 4.38 -10.11 -21.48
C MET A 123 4.86 -11.54 -21.21
N ASN A 124 4.03 -12.38 -20.60
CA ASN A 124 4.31 -13.81 -20.40
C ASN A 124 4.27 -14.63 -21.71
N LEU A 125 3.62 -14.12 -22.75
CA LEU A 125 3.42 -14.80 -24.03
C LEU A 125 4.54 -14.51 -25.03
N ASP A 126 5.16 -13.34 -24.95
CA ASP A 126 6.31 -12.97 -25.79
C ASP A 126 7.63 -13.41 -25.14
N LYS A 127 8.46 -14.15 -25.91
CA LYS A 127 9.78 -14.63 -25.49
C LYS A 127 10.72 -13.50 -25.06
N ALA A 128 10.65 -12.32 -25.68
CA ALA A 128 11.52 -11.19 -25.36
C ALA A 128 11.18 -10.59 -23.97
N THR A 129 9.89 -10.52 -23.66
CA THR A 129 9.40 -9.90 -22.43
C THR A 129 9.26 -10.88 -21.26
N ARG A 130 9.18 -12.19 -21.54
CA ARG A 130 8.93 -13.23 -20.53
C ARG A 130 9.95 -13.22 -19.39
N VAL A 131 9.44 -13.43 -18.19
CA VAL A 131 10.17 -13.61 -16.93
C VAL A 131 9.63 -14.86 -16.23
N GLU A 132 10.49 -15.59 -15.51
CA GLU A 132 10.05 -16.69 -14.62
C GLU A 132 9.07 -16.14 -13.57
N GLU A 133 7.96 -16.84 -13.33
CA GLU A 133 6.87 -16.35 -12.48
C GLU A 133 7.32 -15.93 -11.08
N ARG A 134 8.15 -16.75 -10.42
CA ARG A 134 8.74 -16.46 -9.10
C ARG A 134 9.69 -15.24 -9.06
N ARG A 135 10.08 -14.72 -10.23
CA ARG A 135 11.03 -13.60 -10.38
C ARG A 135 10.35 -12.32 -10.88
N ILE A 136 9.04 -12.36 -11.09
CA ILE A 136 8.27 -11.17 -11.46
C ILE A 136 8.41 -10.16 -10.32
N SER A 137 8.82 -8.95 -10.69
CA SER A 137 9.01 -7.80 -9.81
C SER A 137 9.12 -6.57 -10.68
N TRP A 138 8.83 -5.39 -10.12
CA TRP A 138 8.86 -4.15 -10.89
C TRP A 138 10.21 -3.96 -11.62
N ASN A 139 11.30 -4.13 -10.88
CA ASN A 139 12.67 -4.02 -11.42
C ASN A 139 12.98 -5.00 -12.57
N LYS A 140 12.27 -6.12 -12.68
CA LYS A 140 12.50 -7.11 -13.75
C LYS A 140 11.67 -6.87 -14.99
N ILE A 141 10.54 -6.19 -14.89
CA ILE A 141 9.61 -5.99 -16.01
C ILE A 141 9.62 -4.58 -16.56
N LYS A 142 10.03 -3.56 -15.78
CA LYS A 142 9.89 -2.14 -16.15
C LYS A 142 10.51 -1.74 -17.49
N ASP A 143 11.69 -2.29 -17.81
CA ASP A 143 12.41 -1.93 -19.04
C ASP A 143 11.88 -2.69 -20.28
N LYS A 144 11.01 -3.69 -20.05
CA LYS A 144 10.37 -4.49 -21.08
C LYS A 144 8.91 -4.07 -21.32
N LEU A 145 8.38 -3.16 -20.50
CA LEU A 145 7.00 -2.73 -20.55
C LEU A 145 6.83 -1.63 -21.61
N GLY A 146 6.02 -1.91 -22.64
CA GLY A 146 5.70 -0.93 -23.69
C GLY A 146 4.67 0.13 -23.28
N ALA A 147 3.99 -0.05 -22.15
CA ALA A 147 2.98 0.88 -21.63
C ALA A 147 3.62 2.01 -20.82
N GLN A 148 3.98 3.11 -21.48
CA GLN A 148 4.76 4.19 -20.86
C GLN A 148 4.06 4.84 -19.65
N GLU A 149 2.75 5.11 -19.73
CA GLU A 149 2.03 5.71 -18.60
C GLU A 149 1.91 4.76 -17.40
N VAL A 150 1.63 3.48 -17.65
CA VAL A 150 1.65 2.44 -16.62
C VAL A 150 3.04 2.31 -15.99
N ARG A 151 4.09 2.46 -16.78
CA ARG A 151 5.48 2.48 -16.30
C ARG A 151 5.73 3.67 -15.38
N ASN A 152 5.35 4.88 -15.81
CA ASN A 152 5.50 6.10 -15.02
C ASN A 152 4.79 5.95 -13.66
N ASP A 153 3.59 5.40 -13.67
CA ASP A 153 2.80 5.18 -12.47
C ASP A 153 3.45 4.19 -11.49
N LEU A 154 3.94 3.06 -12.00
CA LEU A 154 4.63 2.07 -11.17
C LEU A 154 5.99 2.59 -10.69
N ASP A 155 6.72 3.37 -11.49
CA ASP A 155 7.92 4.06 -11.04
C ASP A 155 7.60 5.06 -9.92
N ALA A 156 6.52 5.84 -10.03
CA ALA A 156 6.07 6.75 -8.97
C ALA A 156 5.63 6.00 -7.70
N LEU A 157 4.99 4.83 -7.85
CA LEU A 157 4.60 3.98 -6.73
C LEU A 157 5.83 3.46 -5.97
N HIS A 158 6.77 2.83 -6.70
CA HIS A 158 7.93 2.12 -6.13
C HIS A 158 9.10 3.02 -5.73
N SER A 159 9.21 4.22 -6.31
CA SER A 159 10.32 5.14 -6.02
C SER A 159 10.06 6.04 -4.80
N HIS A 160 8.81 6.15 -4.34
CA HIS A 160 8.40 6.98 -3.21
C HIS A 160 9.12 6.61 -1.90
N ALA A 161 9.55 7.61 -1.14
CA ALA A 161 10.32 7.42 0.09
C ALA A 161 9.52 6.67 1.16
N ASP A 162 8.24 7.01 1.35
CA ASP A 162 7.39 6.37 2.35
C ASP A 162 7.10 4.92 1.98
N PHE A 163 6.91 4.62 0.69
CA PHE A 163 6.77 3.24 0.22
C PHE A 163 8.03 2.42 0.52
N LYS A 164 9.22 2.98 0.21
CA LYS A 164 10.51 2.32 0.50
C LYS A 164 10.71 2.09 1.99
N TYR A 165 10.32 3.04 2.83
CA TYR A 165 10.35 2.90 4.28
C TYR A 165 9.48 1.72 4.73
N LEU A 166 8.24 1.63 4.23
CA LEU A 166 7.30 0.56 4.56
C LEU A 166 7.77 -0.82 4.06
N VAL A 167 8.36 -0.88 2.85
CA VAL A 167 8.97 -2.10 2.32
C VAL A 167 10.13 -2.57 3.19
N ALA A 168 10.99 -1.65 3.62
CA ALA A 168 12.10 -1.96 4.51
C ALA A 168 11.61 -2.46 5.88
N LEU A 169 10.60 -1.81 6.45
CA LEU A 169 9.97 -2.22 7.70
C LEU A 169 9.38 -3.64 7.62
N ASP A 170 8.56 -3.92 6.60
CA ASP A 170 7.94 -5.24 6.42
C ASP A 170 8.99 -6.33 6.15
N ASN A 171 10.01 -6.05 5.34
CA ASN A 171 11.12 -6.98 5.13
C ASN A 171 11.93 -7.23 6.41
N HIS A 172 12.20 -6.19 7.19
CA HIS A 172 12.92 -6.33 8.45
C HIS A 172 12.15 -7.23 9.43
N CYS A 173 10.86 -6.94 9.62
CA CYS A 173 9.97 -7.73 10.47
C CYS A 173 9.82 -9.18 10.00
N LYS A 174 9.90 -9.45 8.70
CA LYS A 174 9.85 -10.80 8.13
C LYS A 174 11.14 -11.60 8.29
N HIS A 175 12.30 -10.96 8.16
CA HIS A 175 13.57 -11.69 7.94
C HIS A 175 14.57 -11.56 9.08
N ARG A 176 14.50 -10.52 9.92
CA ARG A 176 15.54 -10.25 10.91
C ARG A 176 15.01 -10.08 12.33
N GLY A 177 13.81 -9.56 12.51
CA GLY A 177 13.24 -9.33 13.84
C GLY A 177 12.17 -8.25 13.83
N ILE A 178 11.32 -8.26 14.86
CA ILE A 178 10.21 -7.34 15.04
C ILE A 178 10.76 -5.95 15.41
N VAL A 179 10.46 -4.94 14.60
CA VAL A 179 10.70 -3.53 14.95
C VAL A 179 9.64 -3.09 15.93
N ASP A 180 10.05 -2.58 17.09
CA ASP A 180 9.09 -2.14 18.10
C ASP A 180 8.28 -0.91 17.62
N ILE A 181 6.96 -0.98 17.86
CA ILE A 181 6.01 0.08 17.56
C ILE A 181 5.15 0.26 18.80
N GLY A 182 5.27 1.42 19.43
CA GLY A 182 4.70 1.67 20.74
C GLY A 182 4.12 3.07 20.85
N PHE A 183 3.31 3.28 21.90
CA PHE A 183 2.90 4.61 22.29
C PHE A 183 4.12 5.43 22.73
N SER A 184 4.19 6.67 22.27
CA SER A 184 5.28 7.59 22.51
C SER A 184 4.76 9.01 22.61
N VAL A 185 5.51 9.86 23.32
CA VAL A 185 5.24 11.29 23.47
C VAL A 185 6.52 12.05 23.14
N SER A 186 6.37 13.16 22.43
CA SER A 186 7.43 14.11 22.12
C SER A 186 7.00 15.50 22.56
N ALA A 187 7.66 16.03 23.59
CA ALA A 187 7.46 17.42 24.02
C ALA A 187 8.03 18.43 23.00
N VAL A 188 8.99 18.01 22.17
CA VAL A 188 9.59 18.86 21.13
C VAL A 188 8.64 19.04 19.95
N GLU A 189 7.96 17.98 19.56
CA GLU A 189 7.02 17.97 18.44
C GLU A 189 5.57 18.21 18.89
N ASP A 190 5.35 18.44 20.19
CA ASP A 190 4.04 18.58 20.82
C ASP A 190 3.04 17.52 20.35
N THR A 191 3.49 16.26 20.33
CA THR A 191 2.77 15.14 19.71
C THR A 191 2.85 13.89 20.57
N TYR A 192 1.74 13.15 20.63
CA TYR A 192 1.66 11.82 21.22
C TYR A 192 0.93 10.85 20.30
N GLY A 193 1.30 9.58 20.36
CA GLY A 193 0.68 8.54 19.52
C GLY A 193 1.56 7.32 19.37
N MET A 194 1.28 6.47 18.37
CA MET A 194 2.16 5.36 18.07
C MET A 194 3.32 5.78 17.18
N ARG A 195 4.53 5.34 17.54
CA ARG A 195 5.76 5.61 16.82
C ARG A 195 6.48 4.31 16.49
N ILE A 196 6.98 4.22 15.26
CA ILE A 196 7.86 3.14 14.80
C ILE A 196 9.27 3.51 15.26
N ASN A 197 9.94 2.62 15.98
CA ASN A 197 11.32 2.86 16.39
C ASN A 197 12.26 2.85 15.18
N ALA A 198 13.40 3.54 15.31
CA ALA A 198 14.43 3.52 14.29
C ALA A 198 14.96 2.08 14.09
N PHE A 199 15.32 1.74 12.86
CA PHE A 199 15.81 0.42 12.50
C PHE A 199 16.76 0.46 11.32
N SER A 200 17.52 -0.62 11.12
CA SER A 200 18.42 -0.76 9.98
C SER A 200 18.05 -1.95 9.10
N TYR A 201 18.10 -1.75 7.79
CA TYR A 201 17.80 -2.79 6.82
C TYR A 201 18.70 -2.65 5.60
N GLU A 202 19.32 -3.76 5.18
CA GLU A 202 20.25 -3.80 4.02
C GLU A 202 21.33 -2.69 4.01
N GLY A 203 21.85 -2.32 5.18
CA GLY A 203 22.91 -1.31 5.32
C GLY A 203 22.42 0.14 5.27
N ALA A 204 21.11 0.37 5.18
CA ALA A 204 20.49 1.69 5.32
C ALA A 204 19.86 1.84 6.72
N GLU A 205 19.94 3.05 7.26
CA GLU A 205 19.31 3.46 8.51
C GLU A 205 17.97 4.15 8.23
N TYR A 206 16.94 3.76 8.97
CA TYR A 206 15.59 4.30 8.86
C TYR A 206 15.22 4.99 10.18
N PRO A 207 14.91 6.30 10.16
CA PRO A 207 14.62 7.05 11.37
C PRO A 207 13.26 6.66 11.96
N GLN A 208 13.05 6.96 13.23
CA GLN A 208 11.74 6.83 13.86
C GLN A 208 10.68 7.66 13.12
N ARG A 209 9.45 7.13 13.02
CA ARG A 209 8.33 7.84 12.40
C ARG A 209 7.02 7.63 13.13
N TRP A 210 6.23 8.68 13.23
CA TRP A 210 4.85 8.60 13.72
C TRP A 210 3.98 7.79 12.76
N VAL A 211 3.23 6.85 13.32
CA VAL A 211 2.40 5.92 12.55
C VAL A 211 1.29 6.65 11.81
N ARG A 212 0.52 7.51 12.49
CA ARG A 212 -0.65 8.19 11.91
C ARG A 212 -0.31 8.97 10.63
N PRO A 213 0.63 9.92 10.63
CA PRO A 213 0.94 10.68 9.41
C PRO A 213 1.56 9.79 8.32
N LEU A 214 2.49 8.87 8.66
CA LEU A 214 3.11 7.97 7.68
C LEU A 214 2.06 7.10 6.97
N LEU A 215 1.22 6.39 7.74
CA LEU A 215 0.23 5.49 7.16
C LEU A 215 -0.88 6.25 6.43
N ALA A 216 -1.38 7.37 6.97
CA ALA A 216 -2.44 8.13 6.32
C ALA A 216 -1.98 8.66 4.95
N LEU A 217 -0.79 9.27 4.88
CA LEU A 217 -0.25 9.81 3.64
C LEU A 217 0.00 8.68 2.62
N GLU A 218 0.68 7.61 3.03
CA GLU A 218 1.06 6.56 2.11
C GLU A 218 -0.15 5.70 1.67
N TYR A 219 -1.12 5.45 2.55
CA TYR A 219 -2.36 4.75 2.21
C TYR A 219 -3.16 5.50 1.14
N HIS A 220 -3.40 6.81 1.34
CA HIS A 220 -4.17 7.61 0.38
C HIS A 220 -3.42 7.80 -0.94
N ARG A 221 -2.10 7.97 -0.89
CA ARG A 221 -1.25 8.07 -2.08
C ARG A 221 -1.29 6.79 -2.91
N GLN A 222 -1.07 5.63 -2.28
CA GLN A 222 -1.12 4.34 -2.99
C GLN A 222 -2.48 4.10 -3.61
N GLU A 223 -3.56 4.35 -2.88
CA GLU A 223 -4.92 4.14 -3.40
C GLU A 223 -5.16 4.95 -4.69
N THR A 224 -4.73 6.21 -4.70
CA THR A 224 -4.79 7.07 -5.89
C THR A 224 -3.94 6.51 -7.03
N GLN A 225 -2.70 6.13 -6.73
CA GLN A 225 -1.75 5.62 -7.73
C GLN A 225 -2.21 4.30 -8.35
N ILE A 226 -2.84 3.42 -7.57
CA ILE A 226 -3.37 2.14 -8.05
C ILE A 226 -4.54 2.38 -9.02
N MET A 227 -5.42 3.34 -8.72
CA MET A 227 -6.54 3.67 -9.60
C MET A 227 -6.05 4.28 -10.92
N LEU A 228 -5.07 5.18 -10.87
CA LEU A 228 -4.39 5.72 -12.06
C LEU A 228 -3.79 4.60 -12.92
N THR A 229 -2.97 3.75 -12.31
CA THR A 229 -2.31 2.63 -12.99
C THR A 229 -3.34 1.72 -13.66
N GLY A 230 -4.44 1.44 -12.98
CA GLY A 230 -5.53 0.60 -13.49
C GLY A 230 -6.20 1.19 -14.74
N ASN A 231 -6.42 2.50 -14.76
CA ASN A 231 -7.00 3.20 -15.91
C ASN A 231 -6.03 3.26 -17.09
N HIS A 232 -4.77 3.63 -16.85
CA HIS A 232 -3.76 3.60 -17.93
C HIS A 232 -3.55 2.19 -18.49
N LEU A 233 -3.70 1.15 -17.66
CA LEU A 233 -3.67 -0.23 -18.12
C LEU A 233 -4.88 -0.57 -18.99
N ASN A 234 -6.08 -0.08 -18.64
CA ASN A 234 -7.27 -0.23 -19.49
C ASN A 234 -7.04 0.38 -20.87
N ASP A 235 -6.56 1.63 -20.90
CA ASP A 235 -6.33 2.38 -22.14
C ASP A 235 -5.28 1.70 -23.01
N TYR A 236 -4.18 1.24 -22.41
CA TYR A 236 -3.13 0.53 -23.12
C TYR A 236 -3.65 -0.77 -23.76
N VAL A 237 -4.32 -1.63 -22.99
CA VAL A 237 -4.81 -2.91 -23.53
C VAL A 237 -5.94 -2.70 -24.55
N ALA A 238 -6.77 -1.67 -24.37
CA ALA A 238 -7.76 -1.28 -25.38
C ALA A 238 -7.11 -0.82 -26.69
N GLY A 239 -6.02 -0.06 -26.62
CA GLY A 239 -5.23 0.37 -27.79
C GLY A 239 -4.63 -0.80 -28.56
N LEU A 240 -4.27 -1.90 -27.87
CA LEU A 240 -3.81 -3.13 -28.53
C LEU A 240 -4.93 -3.80 -29.36
N CYS A 241 -6.19 -3.71 -28.93
CA CYS A 241 -7.34 -4.24 -29.68
C CYS A 241 -7.63 -3.46 -30.97
N HIS A 242 -7.24 -2.18 -31.03
CA HIS A 242 -7.58 -1.26 -32.12
C HIS A 242 -6.34 -0.48 -32.61
N PRO A 243 -5.38 -1.14 -33.27
CA PRO A 243 -4.12 -0.51 -33.66
C PRO A 243 -4.22 0.62 -34.71
N ASN A 244 -5.41 0.89 -35.28
CA ASN A 244 -5.63 1.85 -36.36
C ASN A 244 -6.59 3.00 -35.99
N MET A 245 -6.33 3.71 -34.89
CA MET A 245 -6.92 5.05 -34.64
C MET A 245 -5.84 6.05 -34.20
N SER A 246 -4.83 6.21 -35.05
CA SER A 246 -3.90 7.35 -35.05
C SER A 246 -3.88 7.95 -36.45
#